data_AF-A0A9N9T225-F1
#
_entry.id   AF-A0A9N9T225-F1
#
_cell.length_a   1.000
_cell.length_b   1.000
_cell.length_c   1.000
_cell.angle_alpha   90.00
_cell.angle_beta   90.00
_cell.angle_gamma   90.00
#
_symmetry.space_group_name_H-M   'P 1'
#
loop_
_entity.id
_entity.type
_entity.pdbx_description
1 polymer ?
#
loop_
_entity_poly.entity_id
_entity_poly.type
_entity_poly.pdbx_seq_one_letter_code
_entity_poly.pdbx_strand_id
1 'polypeptide(L)'
;MNLEILLIVIVALLGVLSFDPTKHLPEDTIDKIDKECKIQAYINYIDRPTTEEENEEIIKIYSLCIYKKTGLLTDDNKYNEEEVDKIAGNDQKLIERIRNCFTVETVTKKEIMQIHKCIILI
;
A
#
# COMPACT_ATOMS: atom_id res chain seq x y z
N MET A 1 -3.60 48.37 -22.20
CA MET A 1 -3.28 46.95 -22.43
C MET A 1 -1.77 46.80 -22.52
N ASN A 2 -1.21 45.77 -21.90
CA ASN A 2 0.18 45.30 -22.05
C ASN A 2 1.20 45.76 -21.01
N LEU A 3 1.01 45.42 -19.72
CA LEU A 3 2.17 45.17 -18.85
C LEU A 3 1.89 44.19 -17.71
N GLU A 4 0.66 44.20 -17.16
CA GLU A 4 0.36 43.40 -15.96
C GLU A 4 0.05 41.92 -16.23
N ILE A 5 -0.32 41.57 -17.47
CA ILE A 5 -0.53 40.18 -17.90
C ILE A 5 0.79 39.38 -17.89
N LEU A 6 1.95 40.07 -17.96
CA LEU A 6 3.25 39.40 -17.97
C LEU A 6 3.63 38.83 -16.59
N LEU A 7 3.09 39.37 -15.49
CA LEU A 7 3.40 38.92 -14.13
C LEU A 7 2.68 37.61 -13.76
N ILE A 8 1.55 37.31 -14.39
CA ILE A 8 0.77 36.08 -14.09
C ILE A 8 1.45 34.84 -14.67
N VAL A 9 2.20 34.97 -15.76
CA VAL A 9 2.86 33.83 -16.44
C VAL A 9 4.08 33.32 -15.66
N ILE A 10 4.75 34.17 -14.87
CA ILE A 10 5.94 33.75 -14.11
C ILE A 10 5.55 32.99 -12.82
N VAL A 11 4.44 33.35 -12.18
CA VAL A 11 3.93 32.64 -11.00
C VAL A 11 3.42 31.24 -11.37
N ALA A 12 2.96 31.04 -12.61
CA ALA A 12 2.56 29.72 -13.11
C ALA A 12 3.72 28.75 -13.37
N LEU A 13 4.97 29.23 -13.48
CA LEU A 13 6.15 28.40 -13.78
C LEU A 13 7.04 28.12 -12.55
N LEU A 14 6.86 28.88 -11.46
CA LEU A 14 7.58 28.68 -10.19
C LEU A 14 6.72 27.99 -9.12
N GLY A 15 5.52 27.51 -9.47
CA GLY A 15 4.79 26.48 -8.73
C GLY A 15 5.47 25.13 -8.91
N VAL A 16 6.75 25.08 -8.52
CA VAL A 16 7.52 23.93 -8.04
C VAL A 16 6.73 22.64 -8.18
N LEU A 17 7.00 21.97 -9.30
CA LEU A 17 7.12 20.52 -9.34
C LEU A 17 8.08 20.10 -8.23
N SER A 18 7.63 20.10 -6.97
CA SER A 18 8.18 19.24 -5.93
C SER A 18 7.66 17.85 -6.25
N PHE A 19 8.09 17.33 -7.39
CA PHE A 19 8.05 15.92 -7.70
C PHE A 19 9.13 15.33 -6.81
N ASP A 20 8.77 15.11 -5.54
CA ASP A 20 9.62 14.40 -4.60
C ASP A 20 9.78 12.98 -5.17
N PRO A 21 10.97 12.62 -5.67
CA PRO A 21 11.16 11.38 -6.41
C PRO A 21 11.18 10.18 -5.46
N THR A 22 10.90 10.36 -4.17
CA THR A 22 10.84 9.28 -3.18
C THR A 22 9.45 9.23 -2.54
N LYS A 23 8.40 9.00 -3.35
CA LYS A 23 7.09 8.60 -2.82
C LYS A 23 7.14 7.16 -2.31
N HIS A 24 7.83 6.94 -1.20
CA HIS A 24 7.47 5.86 -0.30
C HIS A 24 6.48 6.43 0.72
N LEU A 25 5.64 5.59 1.30
CA LEU A 25 4.88 6.00 2.46
C LEU A 25 5.86 6.48 3.55
N PRO A 26 5.60 7.63 4.22
CA PRO A 26 6.43 8.07 5.33
C PRO A 26 6.56 6.97 6.38
N GLU A 27 7.72 6.84 7.02
CA GLU A 27 7.99 5.79 8.01
C GLU A 27 6.93 5.78 9.13
N ASP A 28 6.57 6.97 9.66
CA ASP A 28 5.50 7.14 10.64
C ASP A 28 4.14 6.59 10.17
N THR A 29 3.88 6.64 8.86
CA THR A 29 2.65 6.11 8.26
C THR A 29 2.70 4.58 8.19
N ILE A 30 3.85 4.02 7.83
CA ILE A 30 4.07 2.56 7.80
C ILE A 30 3.91 1.99 9.21
N ASP A 31 4.54 2.60 10.22
CA ASP A 31 4.47 2.17 11.62
C ASP A 31 3.03 2.25 12.17
N LYS A 32 2.31 3.31 11.83
CA LYS A 32 0.90 3.46 12.21
C LYS A 32 0.05 2.36 11.58
N ILE A 33 0.22 2.10 10.28
CA ILE A 33 -0.51 1.04 9.56
C ILE A 33 -0.19 -0.33 10.15
N ASP A 34 1.08 -0.66 10.38
CA ASP A 34 1.52 -1.92 11.00
C ASP A 34 0.86 -2.11 12.38
N LYS A 35 0.89 -1.10 13.24
CA LYS A 35 0.28 -1.15 14.58
C LYS A 35 -1.23 -1.38 14.51
N GLU A 36 -1.93 -0.65 13.65
CA GLU A 36 -3.38 -0.80 13.46
C GLU A 36 -3.72 -2.22 12.96
N CYS A 37 -2.94 -2.75 12.02
CA CYS A 37 -3.18 -4.08 11.46
C CYS A 37 -2.82 -5.22 12.41
N LYS A 38 -1.78 -5.07 13.24
CA LYS A 38 -1.47 -6.01 14.34
C LYS A 38 -2.60 -6.08 15.36
N ILE A 39 -3.23 -4.94 15.68
CA ILE A 39 -4.39 -4.89 16.58
C ILE A 39 -5.58 -5.63 15.95
N GLN A 40 -5.89 -5.37 14.66
CA GLN A 40 -6.98 -6.06 13.96
C GLN A 40 -6.78 -7.57 13.86
N ALA A 41 -5.54 -8.01 13.65
CA ALA A 41 -5.17 -9.42 13.60
C ALA A 41 -5.01 -10.07 14.99
N TYR A 42 -5.31 -9.33 16.07
CA TYR A 42 -5.15 -9.76 17.46
C TYR A 42 -3.73 -10.21 17.84
N ILE A 43 -2.71 -9.85 17.06
CA ILE A 43 -1.31 -10.29 17.25
C ILE A 43 -0.78 -9.86 18.62
N ASN A 44 -1.16 -8.66 19.08
CA ASN A 44 -0.68 -8.12 20.36
C ASN A 44 -1.33 -8.79 21.59
N TYR A 45 -2.34 -9.64 21.41
CA TYR A 45 -3.11 -10.25 22.50
C TYR A 45 -2.86 -11.76 22.60
N ILE A 46 -1.98 -12.31 21.76
CA ILE A 46 -1.63 -13.73 21.79
C ILE A 46 -0.44 -13.93 22.72
N ASP A 47 -0.70 -14.54 23.87
CA ASP A 47 0.29 -14.86 24.91
C ASP A 47 0.74 -16.34 24.89
N ARG A 48 0.31 -17.08 23.87
CA ARG A 48 0.59 -18.52 23.69
C ARG A 48 1.09 -18.82 22.27
N PRO A 49 1.73 -19.98 22.07
CA PRO A 49 1.97 -20.47 20.71
C PRO A 49 0.65 -20.59 19.94
N THR A 50 0.66 -20.13 18.68
CA THR A 50 -0.45 -20.29 17.74
C THR A 50 -0.34 -21.64 17.03
N THR A 51 -1.48 -22.24 16.68
CA THR A 51 -1.49 -23.34 15.71
C THR A 51 -1.15 -22.81 14.31
N GLU A 52 -0.87 -23.73 13.38
CA GLU A 52 -0.66 -23.36 11.97
C GLU A 52 -1.90 -22.71 11.36
N GLU A 53 -3.10 -23.24 11.65
CA GLU A 53 -4.37 -22.69 11.18
C GLU A 53 -4.62 -21.28 11.74
N GLU A 54 -4.34 -21.05 13.03
CA GLU A 54 -4.45 -19.73 13.65
C GLU A 54 -3.47 -18.74 13.01
N ASN A 55 -2.24 -19.17 12.76
CA ASN A 55 -1.23 -18.33 12.11
C ASN A 55 -1.64 -17.96 10.68
N GLU A 56 -2.19 -18.89 9.91
CA GLU A 56 -2.71 -18.57 8.57
C GLU A 56 -3.85 -17.55 8.62
N GLU A 57 -4.79 -17.65 9.57
CA GLU A 57 -5.88 -16.67 9.69
C GLU A 57 -5.37 -15.30 10.14
N ILE A 58 -4.40 -15.26 11.06
CA ILE A 58 -3.71 -14.03 11.47
C ILE A 58 -3.06 -13.35 10.25
N ILE A 59 -2.33 -14.10 9.44
CA ILE A 59 -1.70 -13.57 8.23
C ILE A 59 -2.75 -13.04 7.25
N LYS A 60 -3.89 -13.73 7.07
CA LYS A 60 -4.99 -13.24 6.21
C LYS A 60 -5.53 -11.90 6.69
N ILE A 61 -5.88 -11.80 7.97
CA ILE A 61 -6.45 -10.58 8.55
C ILE A 61 -5.44 -9.43 8.46
N TYR A 62 -4.20 -9.71 8.86
CA TYR A 62 -3.11 -8.73 8.82
C TYR A 62 -2.88 -8.22 7.39
N SER A 63 -2.73 -9.11 6.41
CA SER A 63 -2.47 -8.76 5.02
C SER A 63 -3.61 -7.97 4.39
N LEU A 64 -4.85 -8.38 4.66
CA LEU A 64 -6.03 -7.66 4.17
C LEU A 64 -6.08 -6.23 4.73
N CYS A 65 -5.77 -6.06 6.02
CA CYS A 65 -5.68 -4.75 6.64
C CYS A 65 -4.59 -3.89 5.99
N ILE A 66 -3.38 -4.44 5.81
CA ILE A 66 -2.26 -3.71 5.18
C ILE A 66 -2.66 -3.24 3.79
N TYR A 67 -3.14 -4.14 2.93
CA TYR A 67 -3.47 -3.79 1.55
C TYR A 67 -4.60 -2.77 1.43
N LYS A 68 -5.58 -2.79 2.34
CA LYS A 68 -6.61 -1.74 2.41
C LYS A 68 -6.05 -0.40 2.87
N LYS A 69 -5.24 -0.41 3.93
CA LYS A 69 -4.69 0.80 4.53
C LYS A 69 -3.63 1.47 3.65
N THR A 70 -2.90 0.71 2.85
CA THR A 70 -1.97 1.24 1.85
C THR A 70 -2.67 1.66 0.56
N GLY A 71 -3.93 1.24 0.36
CA GLY A 71 -4.73 1.58 -0.81
C GLY A 71 -4.63 0.58 -1.97
N LEU A 72 -3.84 -0.50 -1.86
CA LEU A 72 -3.76 -1.58 -2.86
C LEU A 72 -5.10 -2.30 -3.04
N LEU A 73 -5.91 -2.34 -1.98
CA LEU A 73 -7.28 -2.83 -2.03
C LEU A 73 -8.24 -1.73 -1.63
N THR A 74 -9.35 -1.63 -2.37
CA THR A 74 -10.50 -0.83 -1.94
C THR A 74 -11.22 -1.51 -0.76
N ASP A 75 -12.18 -0.79 -0.15
CA ASP A 75 -13.02 -1.35 0.91
C ASP A 75 -13.81 -2.60 0.45
N ASP A 76 -14.15 -2.65 -0.84
CA ASP A 76 -14.82 -3.77 -1.51
C ASP A 76 -13.85 -4.88 -1.98
N ASN A 77 -12.59 -4.84 -1.52
CA ASN A 77 -11.52 -5.78 -1.87
C ASN A 77 -11.13 -5.77 -3.36
N LYS A 78 -11.33 -4.67 -4.08
CA LYS A 78 -10.87 -4.57 -5.46
C LYS A 78 -9.43 -4.09 -5.52
N TYR A 79 -8.63 -4.69 -6.40
CA TYR A 79 -7.26 -4.24 -6.63
C TYR A 79 -7.24 -2.83 -7.25
N ASN A 80 -6.44 -1.95 -6.66
CA ASN A 80 -6.29 -0.57 -7.09
C ASN A 80 -4.85 -0.33 -7.59
N GLU A 81 -4.68 -0.51 -8.90
CA GLU A 81 -3.37 -0.39 -9.55
C GLU A 81 -2.75 1.01 -9.42
N GLU A 82 -3.58 2.06 -9.30
CA GLU A 82 -3.11 3.45 -9.21
C GLU A 82 -2.29 3.73 -7.94
N GLU A 83 -2.42 2.89 -6.90
CA GLU A 83 -1.69 3.05 -5.64
C GLU A 83 -0.34 2.33 -5.62
N VAL A 84 -0.06 1.44 -6.59
CA VAL A 84 1.15 0.62 -6.60
C VAL A 84 2.41 1.49 -6.61
N ASP A 85 2.47 2.46 -7.52
CA ASP A 85 3.63 3.33 -7.67
C ASP A 85 3.80 4.28 -6.46
N LYS A 86 2.71 4.59 -5.73
CA LYS A 86 2.75 5.41 -4.52
C LYS A 86 3.32 4.66 -3.31
N ILE A 87 3.13 3.35 -3.27
CA ILE A 87 3.58 2.50 -2.16
C ILE A 87 5.01 2.06 -2.40
N ALA A 88 5.31 1.60 -3.61
CA ALA A 88 6.62 1.08 -3.97
C ALA A 88 7.62 2.18 -4.39
N GLY A 89 7.15 3.42 -4.61
CA GLY A 89 7.97 4.54 -5.04
C GLY A 89 8.72 4.23 -6.33
N ASN A 90 10.05 4.20 -6.27
CA ASN A 90 10.91 3.89 -7.42
C ASN A 90 11.37 2.42 -7.47
N ASP A 91 10.95 1.57 -6.54
CA ASP A 91 11.34 0.16 -6.53
C ASP A 91 10.58 -0.60 -7.64
N GLN A 92 11.15 -0.61 -8.84
CA GLN A 92 10.59 -1.28 -10.00
C GLN A 92 10.38 -2.79 -9.76
N LYS A 93 11.23 -3.44 -8.96
CA LYS A 93 11.08 -4.86 -8.65
C LYS A 93 9.87 -5.10 -7.77
N LEU A 94 9.62 -4.23 -6.79
CA LEU A 94 8.45 -4.30 -5.94
C LEU A 94 7.18 -3.97 -6.73
N ILE A 95 7.21 -2.96 -7.60
CA ILE A 95 6.09 -2.60 -8.49
C ILE A 95 5.69 -3.79 -9.36
N GLU A 96 6.65 -4.37 -10.09
CA GLU A 96 6.40 -5.54 -10.95
C GLU A 96 5.89 -6.73 -10.14
N ARG A 97 6.44 -6.95 -8.94
CA ARG A 97 5.99 -8.03 -8.07
C ARG A 97 4.54 -7.83 -7.65
N ILE A 98 4.17 -6.65 -7.15
CA ILE A 98 2.79 -6.35 -6.75
C ILE A 98 1.85 -6.59 -7.94
N ARG A 99 2.14 -6.01 -9.11
CA ARG A 99 1.33 -6.19 -10.32
C ARG A 99 1.17 -7.66 -10.72
N ASN A 100 2.24 -8.45 -10.66
CA ASN A 100 2.21 -9.87 -11.01
C ASN A 100 1.48 -10.73 -9.96
N CYS A 101 1.41 -10.30 -8.71
CA CYS A 101 0.74 -11.05 -7.64
C CYS A 101 -0.78 -10.79 -7.61
N PHE A 102 -1.22 -9.58 -7.97
CA PHE A 102 -2.64 -9.23 -8.04
C PHE A 102 -3.23 -9.55 -9.42
N THR A 103 -3.54 -10.82 -9.67
CA THR A 103 -4.04 -11.32 -10.96
C THR A 103 -5.57 -11.33 -11.11
N VAL A 104 -6.30 -10.89 -10.09
CA VAL A 104 -7.76 -10.93 -10.01
C VAL A 104 -8.33 -9.55 -9.69
N GLU A 105 -9.51 -9.22 -10.22
CA GLU A 105 -10.14 -7.91 -9.98
C GLU A 105 -10.58 -7.73 -8.52
N THR A 106 -11.16 -8.77 -7.92
CA THR A 106 -11.66 -8.76 -6.54
C THR A 106 -10.99 -9.85 -5.73
N VAL A 107 -10.36 -9.47 -4.63
CA VAL A 107 -9.58 -10.38 -3.77
C VAL A 107 -10.46 -11.02 -2.71
N THR A 108 -10.51 -12.34 -2.71
CA THR A 108 -11.15 -13.16 -1.68
C THR A 108 -10.17 -13.55 -0.57
N LYS A 109 -10.71 -14.12 0.52
CA LYS A 109 -9.90 -14.72 1.60
C LYS A 109 -8.95 -15.84 1.15
N LYS A 110 -9.21 -16.50 0.01
CA LYS A 110 -8.30 -17.53 -0.52
C LYS A 110 -7.14 -16.91 -1.29
N GLU A 111 -7.43 -15.88 -2.08
CA GLU A 111 -6.43 -15.18 -2.89
C GLU A 111 -5.50 -14.33 -2.04
N ILE A 112 -5.99 -13.73 -0.93
CA ILE A 112 -5.16 -12.88 -0.07
C ILE A 112 -3.88 -13.60 0.41
N MET A 113 -3.97 -14.89 0.75
CA MET A 113 -2.80 -15.68 1.15
C MET A 113 -1.86 -15.95 -0.01
N GLN A 114 -2.40 -16.23 -1.20
CA GLN A 114 -1.57 -16.45 -2.39
C GLN A 114 -0.84 -15.18 -2.78
N ILE A 115 -1.53 -14.03 -2.75
CA ILE A 115 -0.97 -12.71 -2.98
C ILE A 115 0.12 -12.39 -1.94
N HIS A 116 -0.16 -12.59 -0.65
CA HIS A 116 0.83 -12.38 0.41
C HIS A 116 2.09 -13.23 0.21
N LYS A 117 1.92 -14.53 -0.03
CA LYS A 117 3.03 -15.45 -0.31
C LYS A 117 3.82 -15.00 -1.55
N CYS A 118 3.15 -14.56 -2.61
CA CYS A 118 3.78 -14.08 -3.83
C CYS A 118 4.61 -12.79 -3.61
N ILE A 119 4.17 -11.88 -2.74
CA ILE A 119 4.89 -10.64 -2.45
C ILE A 119 6.10 -10.88 -1.53
N ILE A 120 5.94 -11.69 -0.48
CA ILE A 120 6.91 -11.82 0.63
C ILE A 120 7.85 -13.02 0.51
N LEU A 121 7.41 -14.18 0.02
CA LEU A 121 8.25 -15.40 0.02
C LEU A 121 9.17 -15.42 -1.21
N ILE A 122 10.46 -15.11 -0.95
CA ILE A 122 11.64 -15.59 -1.71
C ILE A 122 12.66 -16.12 -0.70
#